data_AF-A0A8C9QET2-F1
#
_entry.id   AF-A0A8C9QET2-F1
#
_cell.length_a   1.000
_cell.length_b   1.000
_cell.length_c   1.000
_cell.angle_alpha   90.00
_cell.angle_beta   90.00
_cell.angle_gamma   90.00
#
_symmetry.space_group_name_H-M   'P 1'
#
loop_
_entity.id
_entity.type
_entity.pdbx_description
1 polymer ?
#
loop_
_entity_poly.entity_id
_entity_poly.type
_entity_poly.pdbx_seq_one_letter_code
_entity_poly.pdbx_strand_id
1 'polypeptide(L)'
;MVNEYKKIVLLVGLEAMKDYEFRLIKSLLAKDLKLTRNMQEDYDRIRIADLMEEKFHRDAGLGKLITLCKDIPALADLAETLKTRRLKGNQGASLTPILSENEIKNSEDPERTQLPPEQDRFMEPSATSEEQTAVCPQTPHGPPPEPSNSPPIKNPGLTTIPTEASEERGHQKGPKEVVVLKVTEPFIYEFKEGGKKMFHATVATESEFFRVKVFDFHLKDKFIPKTVIAISDYIGHNGFLEIYSASSVSHVSTDRKMEISSRLIKNANATPKIEYLCSQCTVKYVNGVYTVYKKDMRKDCTYYGIRDDTGNMEVVVYGWMTYVNCEEGDKINLFCFELAFNEDKWQLKSVRHSYVKVGVLWECDSSKWKLF
;
A
#
# COMPACT_ATOMS: atom_id res chain seq x y z
N MET A 1 -11.97 16.44 26.52
CA MET A 1 -12.78 17.47 25.81
C MET A 1 -11.96 17.89 24.59
N VAL A 2 -12.51 17.84 23.37
CA VAL A 2 -11.74 18.13 22.15
C VAL A 2 -11.50 19.64 22.04
N ASN A 3 -10.27 20.07 21.73
CA ASN A 3 -9.95 21.49 21.54
C ASN A 3 -10.65 22.04 20.29
N GLU A 4 -11.49 23.07 20.44
CA GLU A 4 -12.16 23.72 19.30
C GLU A 4 -11.14 24.30 18.29
N TYR A 5 -9.99 24.78 18.77
CA TYR A 5 -8.93 25.27 17.89
C TYR A 5 -8.32 24.16 17.02
N LYS A 6 -8.24 22.92 17.52
CA LYS A 6 -7.84 21.75 16.71
C LYS A 6 -8.89 21.41 15.65
N LYS A 7 -10.18 21.47 15.98
CA LYS A 7 -11.25 21.26 14.98
C LYS A 7 -11.17 22.29 13.85
N ILE A 8 -10.90 23.56 14.17
CA ILE A 8 -10.72 24.63 13.17
C ILE A 8 -9.45 24.37 12.35
N VAL A 9 -8.31 24.09 13.00
CA VAL A 9 -7.04 23.76 12.31
C VAL A 9 -7.20 22.60 11.34
N LEU A 10 -7.85 21.50 11.74
CA LEU A 10 -8.05 20.34 10.88
C LEU A 10 -9.11 20.58 9.81
N LEU A 11 -10.37 20.76 10.22
CA LEU A 11 -11.55 20.68 9.33
C LEU A 11 -11.78 21.93 8.48
N VAL A 12 -11.24 23.09 8.89
CA VAL A 12 -11.31 24.33 8.12
C VAL A 12 -9.97 24.64 7.46
N GLY A 13 -8.86 24.35 8.15
CA GLY A 13 -7.50 24.63 7.67
C GLY A 13 -6.94 23.52 6.78
N LEU A 14 -6.32 22.52 7.39
CA LEU A 14 -5.51 21.51 6.71
C LEU A 14 -6.30 20.66 5.69
N GLU A 15 -7.58 20.40 5.95
CA GLU A 15 -8.48 19.66 5.05
C GLU A 15 -8.88 20.46 3.80
N ALA A 16 -8.88 21.80 3.87
CA ALA A 16 -9.18 22.67 2.73
C ALA A 16 -7.97 22.89 1.80
N MET A 17 -6.75 22.54 2.25
CA MET A 17 -5.51 22.67 1.47
C MET A 17 -5.34 21.49 0.51
N LYS A 18 -4.88 21.76 -0.71
CA LYS A 18 -4.41 20.72 -1.65
C LYS A 18 -3.14 20.05 -1.12
N ASP A 19 -2.79 18.86 -1.59
CA ASP A 19 -1.64 18.11 -1.07
C ASP A 19 -0.29 18.83 -1.26
N TYR A 20 -0.13 19.66 -2.30
CA TYR A 20 1.06 20.51 -2.45
C TYR A 20 1.12 21.60 -1.37
N GLU A 21 0.01 22.31 -1.14
CA GLU A 21 -0.13 23.36 -0.13
C GLU A 21 0.09 22.78 1.28
N PHE A 22 -0.48 21.60 1.56
CA PHE A 22 -0.28 20.89 2.83
C PHE A 22 1.18 20.41 3.01
N ARG A 23 1.85 19.94 1.95
CA ARG A 23 3.30 19.62 1.99
C ARG A 23 4.15 20.86 2.28
N LEU A 24 3.82 22.01 1.68
CA LEU A 24 4.50 23.28 1.92
C LEU A 24 4.30 23.74 3.39
N ILE A 25 3.07 23.69 3.90
CA ILE A 25 2.76 23.97 5.31
C ILE A 25 3.50 23.02 6.27
N LYS A 26 3.56 21.71 5.98
CA LYS A 26 4.37 20.76 6.76
C LYS A 26 5.86 21.12 6.78
N SER A 27 6.42 21.52 5.64
CA SER A 27 7.83 21.94 5.54
C SER A 27 8.11 23.22 6.33
N LEU A 28 7.16 24.17 6.34
CA LEU A 28 7.28 25.44 7.08
C LEU A 28 7.11 25.25 8.60
N LEU A 29 6.23 24.34 9.02
CA LEU A 29 6.02 23.96 10.43
C LEU A 29 7.09 23.01 10.99
N ALA A 30 8.00 22.49 10.15
CA ALA A 30 8.92 21.43 10.53
C ALA A 30 9.80 21.75 11.75
N LYS A 31 10.21 23.02 11.92
CA LYS A 31 10.99 23.45 13.09
C LYS A 31 10.13 23.56 14.35
N ASP A 32 8.97 24.20 14.26
CA ASP A 32 8.06 24.38 15.40
C ASP A 32 7.53 23.04 15.94
N LEU A 33 7.18 22.12 15.05
CA LEU A 33 6.63 20.80 15.37
C LEU A 33 7.71 19.71 15.54
N LYS A 34 8.99 20.03 15.31
CA LYS A 34 10.13 19.09 15.36
C LYS A 34 10.00 17.89 14.40
N LEU A 35 9.45 18.11 13.21
CA LEU A 35 9.22 17.04 12.22
C LEU A 35 10.53 16.57 11.58
N THR A 36 10.88 15.30 11.77
CA THR A 36 11.91 14.63 10.96
C THR A 36 11.47 14.51 9.50
N ARG A 37 12.40 14.19 8.59
CA ARG A 37 12.06 14.01 7.16
C ARG A 37 10.96 12.96 6.96
N ASN A 38 11.09 11.80 7.59
CA ASN A 38 10.08 10.74 7.55
C ASN A 38 8.73 11.23 8.10
N MET A 39 8.70 11.99 9.19
CA MET A 39 7.46 12.58 9.71
C MET A 39 6.81 13.56 8.72
N GLN A 40 7.60 14.37 7.99
CA GLN A 40 7.06 15.27 6.96
C GLN A 40 6.48 14.48 5.77
N GLU A 41 7.06 13.32 5.44
CA GLU A 41 6.60 12.45 4.34
C GLU A 41 5.38 11.58 4.75
N ASP A 42 5.35 11.05 5.97
CA ASP A 42 4.35 10.10 6.48
C ASP A 42 3.15 10.73 7.21
N TYR A 43 3.27 11.93 7.80
CA TYR A 43 2.18 12.47 8.63
C TYR A 43 1.07 13.07 7.77
N ASP A 44 -0.14 12.54 7.94
CA ASP A 44 -1.39 13.06 7.40
C ASP A 44 -1.87 14.34 8.10
N ARG A 45 -2.99 14.89 7.61
CA ARG A 45 -3.61 16.13 8.12
C ARG A 45 -4.04 16.01 9.60
N ILE A 46 -4.48 14.83 10.04
CA ILE A 46 -4.91 14.56 11.41
C ILE A 46 -3.70 14.57 12.33
N ARG A 47 -2.64 13.82 12.00
CA ARG A 47 -1.39 13.78 12.79
C ARG A 47 -0.72 15.14 12.93
N ILE A 48 -0.79 16.00 11.92
CA ILE A 48 -0.31 17.38 12.03
C ILE A 48 -1.22 18.21 12.95
N ALA A 49 -2.55 18.07 12.87
CA ALA A 49 -3.47 18.76 13.78
C ALA A 49 -3.33 18.27 15.24
N ASP A 50 -3.09 16.98 15.47
CA ASP A 50 -2.76 16.40 16.78
C ASP A 50 -1.49 17.01 17.34
N LEU A 51 -0.42 17.04 16.55
CA LEU A 51 0.88 17.58 16.96
C LEU A 51 0.83 19.10 17.16
N MET A 52 -0.02 19.82 16.41
CA MET A 52 -0.27 21.25 16.63
C MET A 52 -1.06 21.51 17.94
N GLU A 53 -2.00 20.65 18.32
CA GLU A 53 -2.66 20.70 19.64
C GLU A 53 -1.68 20.40 20.78
N GLU A 54 -0.75 19.47 20.57
CA GLU A 54 0.25 19.10 21.58
C GLU A 54 1.33 20.18 21.76
N LYS A 55 1.85 20.77 20.67
CA LYS A 55 2.96 21.73 20.73
C LYS A 55 2.55 23.19 20.95
N PHE A 56 1.33 23.60 20.58
CA PHE A 56 0.89 24.99 20.69
C PHE A 56 -0.27 25.16 21.68
N HIS A 57 -0.04 25.95 22.73
CA HIS A 57 -1.07 26.21 23.74
C HIS A 57 -2.22 27.09 23.20
N ARG A 58 -3.46 26.77 23.61
CA ARG A 58 -4.70 27.48 23.27
C ARG A 58 -4.91 27.62 21.75
N ASP A 59 -4.92 28.84 21.24
CA ASP A 59 -5.15 29.18 19.83
C ASP A 59 -3.85 29.46 19.06
N ALA A 60 -2.68 29.36 19.70
CA ALA A 60 -1.40 29.70 19.09
C ALA A 60 -1.09 28.87 17.82
N GLY A 61 -1.52 27.61 17.77
CA GLY A 61 -1.37 26.76 16.58
C GLY A 61 -2.23 27.24 15.41
N LEU A 62 -3.47 27.68 15.67
CA LEU A 62 -4.32 28.32 14.68
C LEU A 62 -3.75 29.69 14.25
N GLY A 63 -3.19 30.45 15.19
CA GLY A 63 -2.47 31.69 14.89
C GLY A 63 -1.28 31.48 13.96
N LYS A 64 -0.44 30.47 14.21
CA LYS A 64 0.69 30.08 13.36
C LYS A 64 0.21 29.66 11.97
N LEU A 65 -0.86 28.84 11.88
CA LEU A 65 -1.44 28.41 10.61
C LEU A 65 -1.95 29.59 9.78
N ILE A 66 -2.68 30.53 10.40
CA ILE A 66 -3.16 31.76 9.76
C ILE A 66 -2.01 32.58 9.17
N THR A 67 -0.90 32.72 9.87
CA THR A 67 0.28 33.44 9.33
C THR A 67 0.81 32.74 8.08
N LEU A 68 1.12 31.44 8.15
CA LEU A 68 1.66 30.70 7.02
C LEU A 68 0.71 30.67 5.80
N CYS A 69 -0.60 30.73 6.01
CA CYS A 69 -1.58 30.82 4.91
C CYS A 69 -1.59 32.19 4.22
N LYS A 70 -1.22 33.28 4.89
CA LYS A 70 -1.07 34.60 4.22
C LYS A 70 0.15 34.66 3.32
N ASP A 71 1.23 34.02 3.77
CA ASP A 71 2.53 34.07 3.10
C ASP A 71 2.56 33.19 1.81
N ILE A 72 1.47 32.45 1.56
CA ILE A 72 1.26 31.59 0.38
C ILE A 72 0.06 32.16 -0.40
N PRO A 73 0.24 32.76 -1.59
CA PRO A 73 -0.85 33.44 -2.32
C PRO A 73 -2.09 32.57 -2.59
N ALA A 74 -1.91 31.27 -2.83
CA ALA A 74 -3.00 30.31 -3.05
C ALA A 74 -3.86 30.02 -1.80
N LEU A 75 -3.44 30.48 -0.61
CA LEU A 75 -4.12 30.24 0.68
C LEU A 75 -4.62 31.54 1.34
N ALA A 76 -4.60 32.68 0.64
CA ALA A 76 -4.99 33.98 1.19
C ALA A 76 -6.46 33.98 1.70
N ASP A 77 -7.41 33.50 0.90
CA ASP A 77 -8.83 33.42 1.28
C ASP A 77 -9.07 32.45 2.45
N LEU A 78 -8.26 31.38 2.51
CA LEU A 78 -8.25 30.45 3.63
C LEU A 78 -7.73 31.12 4.91
N ALA A 79 -6.72 31.99 4.82
CA ALA A 79 -6.21 32.76 5.96
C ALA A 79 -7.30 33.68 6.55
N GLU A 80 -8.06 34.39 5.71
CA GLU A 80 -9.19 35.22 6.16
C GLU A 80 -10.34 34.39 6.75
N THR A 81 -10.65 33.24 6.14
CA THR A 81 -11.63 32.27 6.66
C THR A 81 -11.23 31.78 8.06
N LEU A 82 -9.96 31.43 8.25
CA LEU A 82 -9.41 30.98 9.53
C LEU A 82 -9.35 32.09 10.58
N LYS A 83 -9.04 33.34 10.22
CA LYS A 83 -9.21 34.51 11.14
C LYS A 83 -10.65 34.62 11.60
N THR A 84 -11.61 34.58 10.68
CA THR A 84 -13.04 34.69 10.98
C THR A 84 -13.50 33.60 11.95
N ARG A 85 -13.03 32.35 11.76
CA ARG A 85 -13.31 31.24 12.68
C ARG A 85 -12.58 31.38 14.03
N ARG A 86 -11.34 31.89 14.06
CA ARG A 86 -10.59 32.19 15.30
C ARG A 86 -11.31 33.21 16.19
N LEU A 87 -11.88 34.27 15.59
CA LEU A 87 -12.69 35.26 16.33
C LEU A 87 -14.00 34.66 16.86
N LYS A 88 -14.70 33.85 16.04
CA LYS A 88 -15.93 33.16 16.45
C LYS A 88 -15.70 32.06 17.51
N GLY A 89 -14.50 31.48 17.60
CA GLY A 89 -14.15 30.46 18.59
C GLY A 89 -14.30 30.86 20.06
N ASN A 90 -14.38 32.17 20.36
CA ASN A 90 -14.66 32.68 21.71
C ASN A 90 -16.17 32.83 22.04
N GLN A 91 -17.08 32.54 21.10
CA GLN A 91 -18.54 32.54 21.32
C GLN A 91 -19.14 31.27 20.69
N GLY A 92 -19.40 30.26 21.51
CA GLY A 92 -19.73 28.90 21.05
C GLY A 92 -21.01 28.83 20.20
N ALA A 93 -20.85 28.53 18.91
CA ALA A 93 -21.93 28.24 17.97
C ALA A 93 -21.50 27.17 16.95
N SER A 94 -22.48 26.42 16.43
CA SER A 94 -22.24 25.24 15.57
C SER A 94 -21.64 25.58 14.20
N LEU A 95 -20.99 24.59 13.57
CA LEU A 95 -20.37 24.70 12.25
C LEU A 95 -21.11 23.84 11.21
N THR A 96 -21.95 24.47 10.39
CA THR A 96 -22.41 23.90 9.12
C THR A 96 -21.52 24.38 7.96
N PRO A 97 -21.20 23.52 6.97
CA PRO A 97 -20.56 23.96 5.74
C PRO A 97 -21.61 24.58 4.80
N ILE A 98 -21.28 25.75 4.23
CA ILE A 98 -21.94 26.25 3.03
C ILE A 98 -20.90 26.10 1.91
N LEU A 99 -21.24 25.30 0.91
CA LEU A 99 -20.64 25.36 -0.41
C LEU A 99 -21.65 26.05 -1.34
N SER A 100 -21.15 26.89 -2.23
CA SER A 100 -21.93 27.52 -3.30
C SER A 100 -21.08 27.51 -4.56
N GLU A 101 -21.60 26.91 -5.62
CA GLU A 101 -20.95 26.82 -6.93
C GLU A 101 -21.16 28.12 -7.76
N ASN A 102 -20.68 28.09 -9.00
CA ASN A 102 -20.85 29.10 -10.07
C ASN A 102 -19.90 30.34 -9.94
N GLU A 103 -19.41 30.95 -11.02
CA GLU A 103 -19.67 30.73 -12.46
C GLU A 103 -18.48 31.08 -13.37
N ILE A 104 -18.59 30.78 -14.67
CA ILE A 104 -17.54 30.91 -15.71
C ILE A 104 -17.58 32.30 -16.37
N LYS A 105 -16.42 32.82 -16.81
CA LYS A 105 -16.35 33.72 -17.98
C LYS A 105 -15.01 33.68 -18.73
N ASN A 106 -15.10 33.85 -20.05
CA ASN A 106 -13.98 33.72 -20.99
C ASN A 106 -13.31 35.06 -21.29
N SER A 107 -12.08 35.02 -21.80
CA SER A 107 -11.54 35.95 -22.82
C SER A 107 -10.48 35.23 -23.65
N GLU A 108 -10.30 35.65 -24.90
CA GLU A 108 -9.40 35.01 -25.89
C GLU A 108 -8.11 35.82 -26.14
N ASP A 109 -7.19 35.23 -26.92
CA ASP A 109 -5.87 35.70 -27.40
C ASP A 109 -6.03 36.80 -28.51
N PRO A 110 -5.01 37.31 -29.29
CA PRO A 110 -3.62 36.89 -29.52
C PRO A 110 -2.57 38.06 -29.54
N GLU A 111 -1.34 38.03 -30.09
CA GLU A 111 -0.54 37.01 -30.83
C GLU A 111 0.99 37.21 -30.58
N ARG A 112 1.77 36.11 -30.60
CA ARG A 112 3.04 35.88 -31.35
C ARG A 112 4.10 36.99 -31.55
N THR A 113 5.37 36.62 -31.35
CA THR A 113 6.54 36.86 -32.28
C THR A 113 7.71 35.92 -31.90
N GLN A 114 8.72 35.75 -32.78
CA GLN A 114 9.75 34.68 -32.74
C GLN A 114 11.21 35.17 -32.50
N LEU A 115 12.11 34.20 -32.40
CA LEU A 115 13.60 34.18 -32.27
C LEU A 115 14.33 34.88 -33.48
N PRO A 116 15.70 34.96 -33.64
CA PRO A 116 16.80 34.16 -33.03
C PRO A 116 18.10 34.95 -32.59
N PRO A 117 19.38 34.61 -32.94
CA PRO A 117 20.34 33.96 -32.01
C PRO A 117 21.80 34.52 -31.96
N GLU A 118 22.65 33.98 -31.06
CA GLU A 118 24.13 33.73 -31.19
C GLU A 118 24.67 33.08 -29.87
N GLN A 119 25.72 32.25 -29.72
CA GLN A 119 26.51 31.32 -30.58
C GLN A 119 28.05 31.54 -30.67
N ASP A 120 28.83 31.17 -29.63
CA ASP A 120 30.30 30.98 -29.63
C ASP A 120 30.78 30.27 -28.31
N ARG A 121 31.97 29.67 -28.11
CA ARG A 121 32.89 28.88 -28.98
C ARG A 121 34.03 28.22 -28.15
N PHE A 122 34.27 26.91 -28.31
CA PHE A 122 35.50 26.17 -27.90
C PHE A 122 35.94 26.29 -26.39
N MET A 123 36.96 25.61 -25.85
CA MET A 123 37.86 24.54 -26.36
C MET A 123 38.19 23.53 -25.24
N GLU A 124 38.65 22.33 -25.61
CA GLU A 124 39.28 21.34 -24.71
C GLU A 124 40.75 21.72 -24.42
N PRO A 125 41.45 21.06 -23.47
CA PRO A 125 42.36 20.01 -23.94
C PRO A 125 42.52 18.76 -23.04
N SER A 126 42.89 17.65 -23.69
CA SER A 126 43.36 16.36 -23.16
C SER A 126 44.81 16.46 -22.56
N ALA A 127 45.55 15.42 -22.15
CA ALA A 127 45.44 13.94 -22.23
C ALA A 127 46.33 13.23 -21.18
N THR A 128 46.22 11.89 -21.08
CA THR A 128 47.26 10.91 -20.68
C THR A 128 47.83 10.95 -19.23
N SER A 129 48.34 9.86 -18.63
CA SER A 129 48.51 8.46 -19.08
C SER A 129 48.54 7.46 -17.89
N GLU A 130 48.24 6.19 -18.21
CA GLU A 130 48.83 4.89 -17.79
C GLU A 130 49.99 4.86 -16.74
N GLU A 131 50.26 3.77 -15.99
CA GLU A 131 49.95 2.34 -16.23
C GLU A 131 49.84 1.45 -14.93
N GLN A 132 49.79 0.12 -15.13
CA GLN A 132 49.61 -1.06 -14.23
C GLN A 132 50.62 -1.15 -13.05
N THR A 133 50.56 -2.04 -12.02
CA THR A 133 50.16 -3.46 -11.82
C THR A 133 49.90 -3.68 -10.30
N ALA A 134 49.02 -4.52 -9.71
CA ALA A 134 48.62 -5.94 -9.81
C ALA A 134 48.96 -6.74 -8.51
N VAL A 135 48.27 -7.87 -8.28
CA VAL A 135 48.48 -8.92 -7.22
C VAL A 135 47.96 -8.66 -5.78
N CYS A 136 47.27 -9.68 -5.24
CA CYS A 136 46.78 -9.84 -3.85
C CYS A 136 47.36 -11.18 -3.28
N PRO A 137 47.05 -11.68 -2.05
CA PRO A 137 46.17 -11.17 -0.97
C PRO A 137 46.80 -11.22 0.45
N GLN A 138 46.05 -10.83 1.49
CA GLN A 138 46.19 -11.38 2.86
C GLN A 138 44.85 -11.53 3.59
N THR A 139 44.76 -12.53 4.47
CA THR A 139 43.59 -12.90 5.29
C THR A 139 43.66 -12.34 6.71
N PRO A 140 42.55 -11.81 7.26
CA PRO A 140 42.34 -11.70 8.71
C PRO A 140 41.71 -12.99 9.28
N HIS A 141 42.27 -13.54 10.36
CA HIS A 141 41.60 -14.57 11.15
C HIS A 141 40.57 -13.94 12.11
N GLY A 142 39.41 -14.59 12.26
CA GLY A 142 38.41 -14.27 13.29
C GLY A 142 38.13 -15.49 14.20
N PRO A 143 37.69 -15.27 15.46
CA PRO A 143 37.36 -16.36 16.39
C PRO A 143 36.06 -17.09 16.00
N PRO A 144 35.84 -18.32 16.52
CA PRO A 144 34.71 -19.18 16.10
C PRO A 144 33.35 -18.74 16.68
N PRO A 145 32.23 -19.08 16.00
CA PRO A 145 30.88 -18.78 16.47
C PRO A 145 30.39 -19.78 17.55
N GLU A 146 29.56 -19.27 18.47
CA GLU A 146 28.82 -20.09 19.45
C GLU A 146 27.66 -20.89 18.82
N PRO A 147 27.19 -21.98 19.46
CA PRO A 147 26.28 -22.94 18.85
C PRO A 147 24.87 -22.39 18.59
N SER A 148 24.36 -22.64 17.37
CA SER A 148 23.00 -22.29 16.96
C SER A 148 21.97 -23.23 17.59
N ASN A 149 21.06 -22.68 18.40
CA ASN A 149 19.89 -23.39 18.92
C ASN A 149 18.87 -23.65 17.80
N SER A 150 19.03 -24.76 17.09
CA SER A 150 18.05 -25.26 16.13
C SER A 150 16.93 -26.04 16.84
N PRO A 151 15.63 -25.77 16.55
CA PRO A 151 14.53 -26.55 17.11
C PRO A 151 14.52 -27.99 16.56
N PRO A 152 13.97 -28.97 17.32
CA PRO A 152 14.10 -30.38 16.98
C PRO A 152 13.35 -30.78 15.72
N ILE A 153 14.01 -31.60 14.89
CA ILE A 153 13.46 -32.21 13.67
C ILE A 153 12.27 -33.10 14.05
N LYS A 154 11.13 -32.92 13.36
CA LYS A 154 9.95 -33.79 13.50
C LYS A 154 10.03 -34.98 12.55
N ASN A 155 9.54 -36.13 13.02
CA ASN A 155 9.61 -37.41 12.30
C ASN A 155 8.93 -37.37 10.92
N PRO A 156 9.47 -38.03 9.88
CA PRO A 156 8.85 -38.11 8.56
C PRO A 156 7.69 -39.12 8.56
N GLY A 157 6.47 -38.64 8.85
CA GLY A 157 5.24 -39.44 8.79
C GLY A 157 4.02 -38.55 8.57
N LEU A 158 3.25 -38.83 7.51
CA LEU A 158 2.15 -38.01 6.99
C LEU A 158 2.54 -36.53 6.72
N THR A 159 3.02 -36.27 5.49
CA THR A 159 3.12 -34.92 4.92
C THR A 159 1.72 -34.32 4.75
N THR A 160 1.26 -33.60 5.78
CA THR A 160 -0.06 -32.97 5.80
C THR A 160 -0.04 -31.76 4.86
N ILE A 161 -0.72 -31.85 3.71
CA ILE A 161 -0.72 -30.81 2.68
C ILE A 161 -1.28 -29.49 3.26
N PRO A 162 -0.52 -28.38 3.25
CA PRO A 162 -0.88 -27.11 3.91
C PRO A 162 -2.23 -26.54 3.49
N THR A 163 -3.02 -26.08 4.46
CA THR A 163 -4.30 -25.39 4.26
C THR A 163 -4.17 -23.86 4.33
N GLU A 164 -3.10 -23.35 4.95
CA GLU A 164 -2.75 -21.93 4.97
C GLU A 164 -1.49 -21.69 4.14
N ALA A 165 -1.25 -20.43 3.75
CA ALA A 165 -0.05 -20.05 3.01
C ALA A 165 1.18 -20.08 3.94
N SER A 166 2.31 -20.57 3.44
CA SER A 166 3.56 -20.57 4.20
C SER A 166 4.10 -19.16 4.41
N GLU A 167 4.57 -18.86 5.62
CA GLU A 167 5.20 -17.59 5.96
C GLU A 167 6.73 -17.70 5.91
N GLU A 168 7.38 -16.67 5.39
CA GLU A 168 8.82 -16.46 5.51
C GLU A 168 9.09 -15.09 6.14
N ARG A 169 10.29 -14.90 6.70
CA ARG A 169 10.69 -13.66 7.37
C ARG A 169 12.08 -13.21 6.92
N GLY A 170 12.22 -11.89 6.74
CA GLY A 170 13.48 -11.28 6.34
C GLY A 170 13.83 -11.47 4.86
N HIS A 171 15.01 -10.99 4.48
CA HIS A 171 15.49 -11.02 3.09
C HIS A 171 16.05 -12.41 2.71
N GLN A 172 15.61 -12.92 1.56
CA GLN A 172 15.91 -14.26 1.07
C GLN A 172 16.70 -14.16 -0.24
N LYS A 173 18.00 -14.50 -0.20
CA LYS A 173 18.93 -14.38 -1.34
C LYS A 173 18.90 -15.56 -2.31
N GLY A 174 18.59 -16.76 -1.83
CA GLY A 174 18.61 -17.97 -2.66
C GLY A 174 17.50 -17.96 -3.71
N PRO A 175 17.74 -18.47 -4.93
CA PRO A 175 16.66 -18.69 -5.90
C PRO A 175 15.70 -19.76 -5.39
N LYS A 176 14.42 -19.42 -5.26
CA LYS A 176 13.31 -20.35 -5.00
C LYS A 176 12.58 -20.60 -6.32
N GLU A 177 12.58 -21.83 -6.81
CA GLU A 177 11.72 -22.24 -7.93
C GLU A 177 10.27 -22.40 -7.43
N VAL A 178 9.32 -21.81 -8.16
CA VAL A 178 7.89 -21.89 -7.86
C VAL A 178 7.05 -21.94 -9.14
N VAL A 179 5.93 -22.68 -9.11
CA VAL A 179 4.88 -22.60 -10.13
C VAL A 179 3.94 -21.43 -9.81
N VAL A 180 3.64 -20.61 -10.81
CA VAL A 180 2.64 -19.55 -10.69
C VAL A 180 1.23 -20.15 -10.76
N LEU A 181 0.42 -20.01 -9.70
CA LEU A 181 -0.95 -20.55 -9.64
C LEU A 181 -2.02 -19.52 -10.05
N LYS A 182 -1.89 -18.29 -9.56
CA LYS A 182 -2.87 -17.19 -9.74
C LYS A 182 -2.15 -15.85 -9.74
N VAL A 183 -2.65 -14.88 -10.51
CA VAL A 183 -2.10 -13.51 -10.61
C VAL A 183 -3.27 -12.53 -10.72
N THR A 184 -3.13 -11.31 -10.22
CA THR A 184 -4.08 -10.21 -10.48
C THR A 184 -3.62 -9.34 -11.65
N GLU A 185 -4.51 -8.49 -12.13
CA GLU A 185 -4.06 -7.31 -12.89
C GLU A 185 -3.25 -6.36 -12.00
N PRO A 186 -2.35 -5.55 -12.58
CA PRO A 186 -1.70 -4.46 -11.87
C PRO A 186 -2.69 -3.38 -11.44
N PHE A 187 -2.62 -2.96 -10.18
CA PHE A 187 -3.44 -1.90 -9.59
C PHE A 187 -2.55 -0.83 -8.94
N ILE A 188 -3.06 0.42 -8.87
CA ILE A 188 -2.34 1.52 -8.22
C ILE A 188 -2.52 1.41 -6.70
N TYR A 189 -1.43 1.55 -5.95
CA TYR A 189 -1.41 1.42 -4.49
C TYR A 189 -0.79 2.62 -3.76
N GLU A 190 -0.14 3.53 -4.48
CA GLU A 190 0.35 4.81 -3.94
C GLU A 190 0.06 5.95 -4.93
N PHE A 191 -0.95 6.75 -4.60
CA PHE A 191 -1.51 7.83 -5.43
C PHE A 191 -0.74 9.15 -5.25
N LYS A 192 0.59 9.06 -5.33
CA LYS A 192 1.47 10.24 -5.46
C LYS A 192 1.76 10.49 -6.94
N GLU A 193 2.37 11.64 -7.22
CA GLU A 193 3.00 11.92 -8.51
C GLU A 193 3.94 10.75 -8.91
N GLY A 194 3.78 10.21 -10.12
CA GLY A 194 4.43 8.97 -10.58
C GLY A 194 3.68 7.65 -10.27
N GLY A 195 2.61 7.67 -9.47
CA GLY A 195 1.56 6.64 -9.34
C GLY A 195 2.01 5.17 -9.30
N LYS A 196 2.48 4.67 -8.15
CA LYS A 196 3.04 3.30 -8.07
C LYS A 196 1.97 2.23 -8.27
N LYS A 197 2.29 1.26 -9.12
CA LYS A 197 1.49 0.06 -9.40
C LYS A 197 2.13 -1.18 -8.77
N MET A 198 1.31 -2.13 -8.37
CA MET A 198 1.73 -3.47 -7.94
C MET A 198 0.73 -4.51 -8.45
N PHE A 199 1.07 -5.79 -8.37
CA PHE A 199 0.09 -6.88 -8.50
C PHE A 199 0.30 -7.93 -7.43
N HIS A 200 -0.73 -8.77 -7.21
CA HIS A 200 -0.61 -9.96 -6.39
C HIS A 200 -0.40 -11.20 -7.23
N ALA A 201 0.34 -12.16 -6.68
CA ALA A 201 0.34 -13.52 -7.16
C ALA A 201 0.12 -14.53 -6.03
N THR A 202 -0.16 -15.76 -6.41
CA THR A 202 -0.10 -16.94 -5.54
C THR A 202 0.71 -17.98 -6.28
N VAL A 203 1.75 -18.49 -5.63
CA VAL A 203 2.76 -19.38 -6.20
C VAL A 203 2.94 -20.60 -5.31
N ALA A 204 3.48 -21.71 -5.82
CA ALA A 204 3.67 -22.92 -5.03
C ALA A 204 4.96 -23.67 -5.36
N THR A 205 5.51 -24.34 -4.35
CA THR A 205 6.41 -25.48 -4.51
C THR A 205 5.58 -26.78 -4.52
N GLU A 206 6.21 -27.94 -4.66
CA GLU A 206 5.54 -29.25 -4.61
C GLU A 206 4.82 -29.48 -3.26
N SER A 207 5.30 -28.87 -2.18
CA SER A 207 4.82 -29.04 -0.81
C SER A 207 4.04 -27.85 -0.22
N GLU A 208 4.28 -26.62 -0.68
CA GLU A 208 3.82 -25.38 -0.03
C GLU A 208 3.25 -24.37 -1.03
N PHE A 209 2.41 -23.45 -0.55
CA PHE A 209 1.96 -22.30 -1.35
C PHE A 209 2.17 -20.97 -0.62
N PHE A 210 2.46 -19.94 -1.39
CA PHE A 210 2.86 -18.62 -0.91
C PHE A 210 2.01 -17.54 -1.58
N ARG A 211 1.64 -16.50 -0.81
CA ARG A 211 1.04 -15.28 -1.36
C ARG A 211 2.15 -14.28 -1.68
N VAL A 212 2.00 -13.52 -2.76
CA VAL A 212 3.07 -12.63 -3.25
C VAL A 212 2.53 -11.21 -3.43
N LYS A 213 3.35 -10.22 -3.09
CA LYS A 213 3.19 -8.81 -3.48
C LYS A 213 4.33 -8.48 -4.44
N VAL A 214 4.02 -8.09 -5.68
CA VAL A 214 5.03 -7.72 -6.68
C VAL A 214 4.92 -6.22 -6.94
N PHE A 215 5.88 -5.47 -6.39
CA PHE A 215 5.92 -4.01 -6.43
C PHE A 215 6.56 -3.45 -7.69
N ASP A 216 7.30 -4.27 -8.44
CA ASP A 216 7.69 -3.96 -9.81
C ASP A 216 6.65 -4.54 -10.78
N PHE A 217 5.75 -3.68 -11.27
CA PHE A 217 4.70 -4.11 -12.18
C PHE A 217 5.22 -4.54 -13.56
N HIS A 218 6.45 -4.21 -13.95
CA HIS A 218 7.04 -4.66 -15.21
C HIS A 218 7.37 -6.17 -15.19
N LEU A 219 7.41 -6.79 -14.01
CA LEU A 219 7.54 -8.25 -13.88
C LEU A 219 6.26 -9.01 -14.25
N LYS A 220 5.13 -8.33 -14.50
CA LYS A 220 3.80 -8.93 -14.73
C LYS A 220 3.79 -9.98 -15.85
N ASP A 221 4.63 -9.83 -16.87
CA ASP A 221 4.72 -10.74 -18.01
C ASP A 221 5.53 -12.01 -17.71
N LYS A 222 6.32 -12.03 -16.63
CA LYS A 222 6.98 -13.25 -16.12
C LYS A 222 6.04 -14.08 -15.25
N PHE A 223 5.05 -13.44 -14.61
CA PHE A 223 4.03 -14.12 -13.82
C PHE A 223 2.90 -14.63 -14.74
N ILE A 224 3.20 -15.71 -15.46
CA ILE A 224 2.26 -16.45 -16.31
C ILE A 224 1.80 -17.71 -15.54
N PRO A 225 0.49 -17.88 -15.26
CA PRO A 225 -0.03 -19.08 -14.61
C PRO A 225 0.41 -20.38 -15.30
N LYS A 226 0.68 -21.42 -14.50
CA LYS A 226 1.24 -22.73 -14.88
C LYS A 226 2.72 -22.74 -15.30
N THR A 227 3.41 -21.60 -15.37
CA THR A 227 4.87 -21.59 -15.62
C THR A 227 5.67 -21.73 -14.32
N VAL A 228 6.87 -22.32 -14.42
CA VAL A 228 7.88 -22.32 -13.35
C VAL A 228 8.75 -21.07 -13.50
N ILE A 229 8.90 -20.32 -12.41
CA ILE A 229 9.82 -19.19 -12.29
C ILE A 229 10.78 -19.41 -11.12
N ALA A 230 11.99 -18.88 -11.22
CA ALA A 230 12.88 -18.71 -10.10
C ALA A 230 12.77 -17.28 -9.58
N ILE A 231 12.60 -17.12 -8.27
CA ILE A 231 12.60 -15.82 -7.58
C ILE A 231 13.76 -15.74 -6.58
N SER A 232 14.55 -14.66 -6.60
CA SER A 232 15.62 -14.39 -5.62
C SER A 232 15.57 -12.96 -5.11
N ASP A 233 16.27 -12.71 -4.01
CA ASP A 233 16.45 -11.39 -3.40
C ASP A 233 15.12 -10.69 -3.05
N TYR A 234 14.12 -11.50 -2.68
CA TYR A 234 12.82 -11.07 -2.18
C TYR A 234 12.85 -10.94 -0.64
N ILE A 235 11.75 -10.47 -0.06
CA ILE A 235 11.60 -10.31 1.40
C ILE A 235 10.36 -11.08 1.87
N GLY A 236 10.53 -11.99 2.83
CA GLY A 236 9.42 -12.58 3.57
C GLY A 236 8.89 -11.60 4.61
N HIS A 237 7.61 -11.23 4.51
CA HIS A 237 7.00 -10.20 5.37
C HIS A 237 5.47 -10.39 5.49
N ASN A 238 4.98 -10.49 6.73
CA ASN A 238 3.55 -10.52 7.09
C ASN A 238 2.70 -11.55 6.31
N GLY A 239 3.22 -12.77 6.11
CA GLY A 239 2.54 -13.82 5.36
C GLY A 239 2.56 -13.66 3.83
N PHE A 240 3.47 -12.84 3.30
CA PHE A 240 3.74 -12.70 1.87
C PHE A 240 5.22 -12.80 1.55
N LEU A 241 5.51 -13.19 0.32
CA LEU A 241 6.78 -12.88 -0.34
C LEU A 241 6.62 -11.52 -1.04
N GLU A 242 7.49 -10.57 -0.71
CA GLU A 242 7.50 -9.22 -1.26
C GLU A 242 8.66 -9.08 -2.25
N ILE A 243 8.31 -8.85 -3.52
CA ILE A 243 9.23 -8.76 -4.66
C ILE A 243 9.30 -7.30 -5.11
N TYR A 244 10.52 -6.76 -5.11
CA TYR A 244 10.83 -5.37 -5.42
C TYR A 244 11.69 -5.29 -6.71
N SER A 245 11.97 -4.08 -7.21
CA SER A 245 12.79 -3.88 -8.42
C SER A 245 14.27 -4.29 -8.26
N ALA A 246 14.71 -4.61 -7.04
CA ALA A 246 16.03 -5.20 -6.74
C ALA A 246 15.98 -6.74 -6.60
N SER A 247 14.80 -7.34 -6.63
CA SER A 247 14.59 -8.79 -6.60
C SER A 247 14.68 -9.37 -8.01
N SER A 248 15.31 -10.53 -8.18
CA SER A 248 15.40 -11.18 -9.50
C SER A 248 14.22 -12.13 -9.72
N VAL A 249 13.68 -12.12 -10.94
CA VAL A 249 12.70 -13.10 -11.42
C VAL A 249 13.09 -13.56 -12.82
N SER A 250 13.21 -14.87 -13.02
CA SER A 250 13.50 -15.50 -14.31
C SER A 250 12.57 -16.69 -14.56
N HIS A 251 12.35 -17.03 -15.83
CA HIS A 251 11.77 -18.33 -16.18
C HIS A 251 12.83 -19.42 -16.04
N VAL A 252 12.41 -20.59 -15.58
CA VAL A 252 13.21 -21.82 -15.65
C VAL A 252 12.94 -22.50 -17.01
N SER A 253 13.80 -23.44 -17.45
CA SER A 253 13.60 -24.16 -18.72
C SER A 253 12.19 -24.76 -18.80
N THR A 254 11.60 -24.79 -19.99
CA THR A 254 10.31 -25.45 -20.27
C THR A 254 10.31 -26.94 -19.94
N ASP A 255 11.49 -27.56 -19.89
CA ASP A 255 11.67 -28.97 -19.51
C ASP A 255 11.57 -29.19 -17.99
N ARG A 256 11.69 -28.12 -17.19
CA ARG A 256 11.57 -28.17 -15.72
C ARG A 256 10.10 -28.31 -15.34
N LYS A 257 9.63 -29.55 -15.27
CA LYS A 257 8.40 -29.87 -14.53
C LYS A 257 8.61 -29.66 -13.03
N MET A 258 7.54 -29.22 -12.36
CA MET A 258 7.37 -29.20 -10.91
C MET A 258 5.91 -29.61 -10.64
N GLU A 259 5.70 -30.75 -9.98
CA GLU A 259 4.36 -31.33 -9.83
C GLU A 259 3.64 -30.81 -8.58
N ILE A 260 2.71 -29.88 -8.79
CA ILE A 260 1.91 -29.31 -7.70
C ILE A 260 0.65 -30.16 -7.49
N SER A 261 0.50 -30.79 -6.32
CA SER A 261 -0.66 -31.64 -6.05
C SER A 261 -1.99 -30.88 -6.17
N SER A 262 -3.00 -31.50 -6.76
CA SER A 262 -4.32 -30.88 -6.98
C SER A 262 -4.99 -30.40 -5.69
N ARG A 263 -4.71 -31.06 -4.56
CA ARG A 263 -5.13 -30.62 -3.22
C ARG A 263 -4.42 -29.34 -2.77
N LEU A 264 -3.12 -29.19 -3.03
CA LEU A 264 -2.37 -27.97 -2.74
C LEU A 264 -2.88 -26.80 -3.60
N ILE A 265 -3.15 -27.02 -4.90
CA ILE A 265 -3.77 -26.01 -5.79
C ILE A 265 -5.17 -25.61 -5.28
N LYS A 266 -5.97 -26.58 -4.81
CA LYS A 266 -7.30 -26.33 -4.23
C LYS A 266 -7.21 -25.51 -2.94
N ASN A 267 -6.28 -25.85 -2.04
CA ASN A 267 -6.04 -25.12 -0.79
C ASN A 267 -5.54 -23.69 -1.07
N ALA A 268 -4.62 -23.51 -2.01
CA ALA A 268 -4.08 -22.20 -2.40
C ALA A 268 -5.14 -21.24 -2.99
N ASN A 269 -6.24 -21.78 -3.52
CA ASN A 269 -7.37 -21.02 -4.06
C ASN A 269 -8.61 -21.05 -3.13
N ALA A 270 -8.51 -21.66 -1.95
CA ALA A 270 -9.61 -21.72 -1.00
C ALA A 270 -9.91 -20.34 -0.39
N THR A 271 -11.19 -20.09 -0.11
CA THR A 271 -11.64 -18.95 0.69
C THR A 271 -11.76 -19.40 2.15
N PRO A 272 -11.11 -18.74 3.12
CA PRO A 272 -11.30 -19.02 4.54
C PRO A 272 -12.76 -18.84 4.94
N LYS A 273 -13.28 -19.73 5.80
CA LYS A 273 -14.64 -19.60 6.35
C LYS A 273 -14.74 -18.43 7.33
N ILE A 274 -15.86 -17.73 7.35
CA ILE A 274 -16.11 -16.61 8.27
C ILE A 274 -15.99 -17.06 9.74
N GLU A 275 -16.56 -18.21 10.11
CA GLU A 275 -16.40 -18.79 11.45
C GLU A 275 -14.92 -19.02 11.82
N TYR A 276 -14.13 -19.58 10.89
CA TYR A 276 -12.69 -19.80 11.11
C TYR A 276 -11.93 -18.48 11.29
N LEU A 277 -12.30 -17.41 10.57
CA LEU A 277 -11.72 -16.08 10.78
C LEU A 277 -12.08 -15.53 12.16
N CYS A 278 -13.34 -15.64 12.58
CA CYS A 278 -13.78 -15.22 13.92
C CYS A 278 -13.14 -16.01 15.08
N SER A 279 -12.58 -17.20 14.82
CA SER A 279 -11.89 -18.02 15.82
C SER A 279 -10.38 -17.77 15.91
N GLN A 280 -9.81 -16.82 15.16
CA GLN A 280 -8.38 -16.50 15.22
C GLN A 280 -8.08 -15.51 16.35
N CYS A 281 -6.90 -15.62 16.97
CA CYS A 281 -6.43 -14.65 17.98
C CYS A 281 -5.22 -13.82 17.50
N THR A 282 -4.85 -13.92 16.21
CA THR A 282 -3.69 -13.25 15.62
C THR A 282 -4.07 -12.48 14.36
N VAL A 283 -3.39 -11.36 14.12
CA VAL A 283 -3.57 -10.56 12.90
C VAL A 283 -3.16 -11.40 11.70
N LYS A 284 -4.12 -11.77 10.87
CA LYS A 284 -3.91 -12.52 9.62
C LYS A 284 -4.34 -11.68 8.43
N TYR A 285 -3.63 -11.85 7.32
CA TYR A 285 -4.06 -11.31 6.03
C TYR A 285 -4.96 -12.32 5.31
N VAL A 286 -6.02 -11.83 4.67
CA VAL A 286 -7.06 -12.65 4.03
C VAL A 286 -7.11 -12.36 2.55
N ASN A 287 -7.10 -13.43 1.76
CA ASN A 287 -7.56 -13.45 0.38
C ASN A 287 -8.81 -14.36 0.36
N GLY A 288 -9.86 -14.01 -0.37
CA GLY A 288 -11.10 -14.80 -0.37
C GLY A 288 -12.20 -14.23 -1.27
N VAL A 289 -13.18 -15.06 -1.64
CA VAL A 289 -14.33 -14.67 -2.46
C VAL A 289 -15.61 -14.88 -1.67
N TYR A 290 -16.25 -13.78 -1.25
CA TYR A 290 -17.44 -13.81 -0.41
C TYR A 290 -18.64 -13.18 -1.11
N THR A 291 -19.85 -13.57 -0.71
CA THR A 291 -21.09 -13.00 -1.25
C THR A 291 -21.46 -11.77 -0.42
N VAL A 292 -21.71 -10.64 -1.08
CA VAL A 292 -22.20 -9.41 -0.43
C VAL A 292 -23.68 -9.56 -0.13
N TYR A 293 -24.09 -9.21 1.08
CA TYR A 293 -25.49 -9.14 1.50
C TYR A 293 -25.95 -7.75 1.94
N LYS A 294 -25.01 -6.82 2.09
CA LYS A 294 -25.28 -5.42 2.42
C LYS A 294 -24.16 -4.51 1.94
N LYS A 295 -24.47 -3.30 1.49
CA LYS A 295 -23.48 -2.26 1.15
C LYS A 295 -23.86 -0.91 1.76
N ASP A 296 -23.13 -0.47 2.79
CA ASP A 296 -23.26 0.88 3.34
C ASP A 296 -22.08 1.76 2.87
N MET A 297 -22.34 2.72 1.98
CA MET A 297 -21.34 3.72 1.59
C MET A 297 -21.32 4.88 2.59
N ARG A 298 -20.13 5.29 3.03
CA ARG A 298 -19.87 6.51 3.81
C ARG A 298 -18.81 7.36 3.10
N LYS A 299 -18.63 8.60 3.54
CA LYS A 299 -17.80 9.61 2.84
C LYS A 299 -16.40 9.11 2.43
N ASP A 300 -15.69 8.48 3.37
CA ASP A 300 -14.27 8.12 3.20
C ASP A 300 -14.04 6.58 3.24
N CYS A 301 -15.11 5.78 3.37
CA CYS A 301 -15.08 4.31 3.45
C CYS A 301 -16.41 3.65 3.04
N THR A 302 -16.37 2.39 2.60
CA THR A 302 -17.55 1.58 2.26
C THR A 302 -17.50 0.28 3.04
N TYR A 303 -18.64 -0.07 3.63
CA TYR A 303 -18.82 -1.27 4.43
C TYR A 303 -19.58 -2.30 3.60
N TYR A 304 -18.96 -3.43 3.33
CA TYR A 304 -19.61 -4.59 2.72
C TYR A 304 -19.93 -5.60 3.82
N GLY A 305 -21.21 -5.88 4.03
CA GLY A 305 -21.63 -7.08 4.74
C GLY A 305 -21.36 -8.28 3.84
N ILE A 306 -20.42 -9.15 4.23
CA ILE A 306 -20.11 -10.39 3.51
C ILE A 306 -20.67 -11.61 4.25
N ARG A 307 -21.05 -12.65 3.50
CA ARG A 307 -21.51 -13.92 4.07
C ARG A 307 -21.01 -15.15 3.32
N ASP A 308 -20.98 -16.24 4.08
CA ASP A 308 -20.89 -17.61 3.60
C ASP A 308 -21.92 -18.49 4.37
N ASP A 309 -21.75 -19.80 4.28
CA ASP A 309 -22.49 -20.86 4.97
C ASP A 309 -22.17 -20.99 6.47
N THR A 310 -21.15 -20.30 6.98
CA THR A 310 -20.71 -20.34 8.38
C THR A 310 -21.00 -19.04 9.14
N GLY A 311 -21.22 -17.92 8.47
CA GLY A 311 -21.62 -16.68 9.13
C GLY A 311 -21.70 -15.43 8.25
N ASN A 312 -21.77 -14.28 8.92
CA ASN A 312 -21.68 -12.96 8.33
C ASN A 312 -20.49 -12.20 8.96
N MET A 313 -19.79 -11.39 8.17
CA MET A 313 -18.68 -10.52 8.62
C MET A 313 -18.78 -9.16 7.94
N GLU A 314 -18.14 -8.13 8.50
CA GLU A 314 -18.05 -6.80 7.90
C GLU A 314 -16.69 -6.60 7.22
N VAL A 315 -16.68 -5.99 6.04
CA VAL A 315 -15.46 -5.59 5.31
C VAL A 315 -15.45 -4.08 5.15
N VAL A 316 -14.47 -3.41 5.75
CA VAL A 316 -14.28 -1.96 5.63
C VAL A 316 -13.25 -1.66 4.56
N VAL A 317 -13.68 -0.99 3.50
CA VAL A 317 -12.87 -0.58 2.35
C VAL A 317 -12.67 0.93 2.40
N TYR A 318 -11.42 1.40 2.41
CA TYR A 318 -11.04 2.80 2.56
C TYR A 318 -10.53 3.42 1.24
N GLY A 319 -10.62 4.74 1.11
CA GLY A 319 -10.02 5.49 0.01
C GLY A 319 -10.66 5.21 -1.37
N TRP A 320 -9.88 5.24 -2.45
CA TRP A 320 -10.37 5.11 -3.83
C TRP A 320 -11.15 3.80 -4.12
N MET A 321 -10.94 2.77 -3.30
CA MET A 321 -11.59 1.45 -3.44
C MET A 321 -13.07 1.46 -3.00
N THR A 322 -13.60 2.56 -2.48
CA THR A 322 -15.04 2.72 -2.16
C THR A 322 -15.93 2.67 -3.39
N TYR A 323 -15.46 3.16 -4.53
CA TYR A 323 -16.23 3.26 -5.79
C TYR A 323 -16.33 1.94 -6.58
N VAL A 324 -16.15 0.80 -5.92
CA VAL A 324 -16.33 -0.51 -6.54
C VAL A 324 -17.82 -0.75 -6.81
N ASN A 325 -18.18 -0.84 -8.10
CA ASN A 325 -19.54 -1.12 -8.55
C ASN A 325 -19.90 -2.57 -8.20
N CYS A 326 -20.83 -2.76 -7.28
CA CYS A 326 -21.12 -4.01 -6.58
C CYS A 326 -22.46 -3.87 -5.87
N GLU A 327 -23.37 -4.82 -6.06
CA GLU A 327 -24.70 -4.80 -5.46
C GLU A 327 -24.88 -5.93 -4.43
N GLU A 328 -26.05 -5.99 -3.79
CA GLU A 328 -26.39 -7.12 -2.90
C GLU A 328 -26.63 -8.40 -3.72
N GLY A 329 -26.00 -9.50 -3.31
CA GLY A 329 -25.94 -10.77 -4.05
C GLY A 329 -24.68 -10.96 -4.90
N ASP A 330 -23.93 -9.89 -5.19
CA ASP A 330 -22.64 -10.00 -5.91
C ASP A 330 -21.57 -10.74 -5.09
N LYS A 331 -20.51 -11.17 -5.78
CA LYS A 331 -19.32 -11.74 -5.15
C LYS A 331 -18.13 -10.78 -5.27
N ILE A 332 -17.48 -10.51 -4.14
CA ILE A 332 -16.26 -9.70 -4.07
C ILE A 332 -15.04 -10.58 -3.78
N ASN A 333 -14.01 -10.40 -4.60
CA ASN A 333 -12.72 -11.07 -4.51
C ASN A 333 -11.76 -10.15 -3.74
N LEU A 334 -11.53 -10.46 -2.48
CA LEU A 334 -10.66 -9.73 -1.57
C LEU A 334 -9.23 -10.24 -1.70
N PHE A 335 -8.27 -9.32 -1.75
CA PHE A 335 -6.83 -9.61 -1.73
C PHE A 335 -6.14 -8.74 -0.66
N CYS A 336 -5.29 -9.36 0.15
CA CYS A 336 -4.48 -8.70 1.19
C CYS A 336 -5.30 -7.82 2.15
N PHE A 337 -6.44 -8.30 2.63
CA PHE A 337 -7.23 -7.64 3.68
C PHE A 337 -6.74 -8.03 5.08
N GLU A 338 -6.66 -7.09 6.01
CA GLU A 338 -6.27 -7.35 7.40
C GLU A 338 -7.48 -7.81 8.23
N LEU A 339 -7.37 -8.97 8.90
CA LEU A 339 -8.34 -9.40 9.92
C LEU A 339 -8.07 -8.65 11.23
N ALA A 340 -9.05 -7.86 11.68
CA ALA A 340 -8.94 -7.03 12.87
C ALA A 340 -10.17 -7.17 13.79
N PHE A 341 -9.93 -7.19 15.10
CA PHE A 341 -10.96 -7.09 16.13
C PHE A 341 -11.13 -5.63 16.56
N ASN A 342 -12.36 -5.13 16.63
CA ASN A 342 -12.70 -3.75 17.00
C ASN A 342 -14.18 -3.64 17.33
N GLU A 343 -14.58 -2.80 18.30
CA GLU A 343 -16.00 -2.64 18.69
C GLU A 343 -16.69 -4.00 18.96
N ASP A 344 -15.95 -4.89 19.64
CA ASP A 344 -16.34 -6.26 20.00
C ASP A 344 -16.73 -7.19 18.83
N LYS A 345 -16.38 -6.83 17.59
CA LYS A 345 -16.58 -7.64 16.37
C LYS A 345 -15.28 -7.89 15.60
N TRP A 346 -15.23 -9.03 14.91
CA TRP A 346 -14.25 -9.30 13.87
C TRP A 346 -14.68 -8.69 12.53
N GLN A 347 -13.74 -8.07 11.83
CA GLN A 347 -13.95 -7.45 10.53
C GLN A 347 -12.68 -7.53 9.67
N LEU A 348 -12.84 -7.45 8.36
CA LEU A 348 -11.73 -7.30 7.42
C LEU A 348 -11.54 -5.82 7.08
N LYS A 349 -10.30 -5.33 7.07
CA LYS A 349 -9.95 -3.94 6.71
C LYS A 349 -9.05 -3.90 5.49
N SER A 350 -9.30 -2.96 4.58
CA SER A 350 -8.37 -2.69 3.48
C SER A 350 -7.14 -1.92 4.00
N VAL A 351 -5.95 -2.46 3.75
CA VAL A 351 -4.67 -1.79 3.97
C VAL A 351 -4.10 -1.23 2.66
N ARG A 352 -2.96 -0.54 2.72
CA ARG A 352 -2.26 0.06 1.55
C ARG A 352 -2.09 -0.87 0.35
N HIS A 353 -1.94 -2.18 0.58
CA HIS A 353 -1.70 -3.19 -0.46
C HIS A 353 -2.92 -4.08 -0.72
N SER A 354 -4.12 -3.69 -0.27
CA SER A 354 -5.34 -4.45 -0.56
C SER A 354 -5.85 -4.19 -1.98
N TYR A 355 -6.58 -5.15 -2.53
CA TYR A 355 -7.30 -5.02 -3.80
C TYR A 355 -8.66 -5.73 -3.72
N VAL A 356 -9.67 -5.16 -4.39
CA VAL A 356 -11.02 -5.72 -4.50
C VAL A 356 -11.40 -5.79 -5.98
N LYS A 357 -11.96 -6.93 -6.41
CA LYS A 357 -12.56 -7.11 -7.73
C LYS A 357 -13.92 -7.78 -7.59
N VAL A 358 -14.95 -7.22 -8.21
CA VAL A 358 -16.27 -7.88 -8.31
C VAL A 358 -16.22 -8.96 -9.39
N GLY A 359 -16.91 -10.06 -9.14
CA GLY A 359 -17.08 -11.14 -10.08
C GLY A 359 -17.08 -12.51 -9.41
N VAL A 360 -17.61 -13.49 -10.14
CA VAL A 360 -17.60 -14.89 -9.71
C VAL A 360 -16.16 -15.38 -9.52
N LEU A 361 -16.01 -16.42 -8.70
CA LEU A 361 -14.78 -17.20 -8.54
C LEU A 361 -14.08 -17.41 -9.90
N TRP A 362 -12.78 -17.13 -9.97
CA TRP A 362 -11.98 -17.50 -11.14
C TRP A 362 -12.18 -19.00 -11.41
N GLU A 363 -12.48 -19.37 -12.65
CA GLU A 363 -12.53 -20.77 -13.06
C GLU A 363 -11.11 -21.36 -13.02
N CYS A 364 -10.70 -21.79 -11.82
CA CYS A 364 -9.70 -22.83 -11.67
C CYS A 364 -10.35 -24.13 -12.13
N ASP A 365 -10.48 -24.25 -13.46
CA ASP A 365 -10.98 -25.42 -14.17
C ASP A 365 -10.06 -26.59 -13.84
N SER A 366 -10.41 -27.30 -12.76
CA SER A 366 -9.58 -28.36 -12.21
C SER A 366 -9.36 -29.51 -13.21
N SER A 367 -10.33 -29.71 -14.10
CA SER A 367 -10.30 -30.58 -15.28
C SER A 367 -9.25 -30.20 -16.34
N LYS A 368 -8.73 -28.95 -16.33
CA LYS A 368 -7.58 -28.50 -17.14
C LYS A 368 -6.24 -28.58 -16.40
N TRP A 369 -6.17 -29.18 -15.21
CA TRP A 369 -4.93 -29.75 -14.65
C TRP A 369 -4.91 -31.26 -14.93
N LYS A 370 -4.83 -31.64 -16.21
CA LYS A 370 -4.50 -33.02 -16.55
C LYS A 370 -3.08 -33.32 -16.09
N LEU A 371 -2.91 -34.52 -15.54
CA LEU A 371 -1.62 -35.09 -15.15
C LEU A 371 -0.66 -35.07 -16.34
N PHE A 372 0.61 -34.75 -16.09
CA PHE A 372 1.69 -34.61 -17.08
C PHE A 372 2.96 -35.28 -16.55
#